data_AF-A0A1C0VPK1-F1
#
_entry.id   AF-A0A1C0VPK1-F1
#
_cell.length_a   1.000
_cell.length_b   1.000
_cell.length_c   1.000
_cell.angle_alpha   90.00
_cell.angle_beta   90.00
_cell.angle_gamma   90.00
#
_symmetry.space_group_name_H-M   'P 1'
#
loop_
_entity.id
_entity.type
_entity.pdbx_description
1 polymer ?
#
loop_
_entity_poly.entity_id
_entity_poly.type
_entity_poly.pdbx_seq_one_letter_code
_entity_poly.pdbx_strand_id
1 'polypeptide(L)'
;MSTSTFPAAIITTDGEVGGILVHVNEQVVDLYGAIAVWELIESNSWVVEQDLPVAIAWNLDDDPKVYSPHDYLVDFVAASPLDEIPWNYKLTLSWEDEEYDEDEEYDEDEEEEEEYDEDEEEEEEEEEE
;
A
#
# COMPACT_ATOMS: atom_id res chain seq x y z
N MET A 1 1.24 -23.87 -10.12
CA MET A 1 0.89 -22.58 -10.74
C MET A 1 -0.49 -22.19 -10.26
N SER A 2 -0.51 -21.31 -9.28
CA SER A 2 -1.71 -20.71 -8.73
C SER A 2 -2.06 -19.45 -9.50
N THR A 3 -3.36 -19.19 -9.68
CA THR A 3 -3.83 -17.95 -10.32
C THR A 3 -4.78 -17.22 -9.39
N SER A 4 -4.65 -15.90 -9.37
CA SER A 4 -5.49 -15.01 -8.54
C SER A 4 -6.03 -13.90 -9.42
N THR A 5 -7.27 -13.48 -9.17
CA THR A 5 -7.93 -12.42 -9.93
C THR A 5 -8.31 -11.29 -9.00
N PHE A 6 -7.88 -10.09 -9.33
CA PHE A 6 -8.05 -8.88 -8.52
C PHE A 6 -8.96 -7.87 -9.22
N PRO A 7 -9.84 -7.17 -8.48
CA PRO A 7 -10.53 -6.01 -9.00
C PRO A 7 -9.54 -4.91 -9.37
N ALA A 8 -9.77 -4.25 -10.49
CA ALA A 8 -9.00 -3.10 -10.93
C ALA A 8 -9.92 -1.97 -11.42
N ALA A 9 -9.43 -0.74 -11.31
CA ALA A 9 -10.11 0.46 -11.77
C ALA A 9 -9.11 1.38 -12.46
N ILE A 10 -9.59 2.10 -13.48
CA ILE A 10 -8.87 3.24 -14.03
C ILE A 10 -9.40 4.47 -13.30
N ILE A 11 -8.51 5.18 -12.62
CA ILE A 11 -8.81 6.37 -11.84
C ILE A 11 -8.30 7.61 -12.55
N THR A 12 -8.92 8.75 -12.26
CA THR A 12 -8.49 10.07 -12.74
C THR A 12 -8.35 10.97 -11.53
N THR A 13 -7.19 11.61 -11.40
CA THR A 13 -6.95 12.60 -10.34
C THR A 13 -7.32 14.00 -10.83
N ASP A 14 -7.56 14.95 -9.90
CA ASP A 14 -7.95 16.34 -10.19
C ASP A 14 -6.97 17.13 -11.09
N GLY A 15 -5.81 16.56 -11.45
CA GLY A 15 -4.79 17.14 -12.31
C GLY A 15 -4.63 16.53 -13.71
N GLU A 16 -5.63 15.83 -14.25
CA GLU A 16 -5.63 15.14 -15.56
C GLU A 16 -4.72 13.90 -15.69
N VAL A 17 -3.99 13.54 -14.63
CA VAL A 17 -3.17 12.33 -14.61
C VAL A 17 -4.01 11.14 -14.15
N GLY A 18 -4.15 10.15 -15.02
CA GLY A 18 -4.81 8.89 -14.72
C GLY A 18 -3.87 7.86 -14.10
N GLY A 19 -4.45 6.82 -13.53
CA GLY A 19 -3.71 5.67 -13.03
C GLY A 19 -4.59 4.42 -12.99
N ILE A 20 -3.95 3.27 -12.81
CA ILE A 20 -4.63 2.01 -12.55
C ILE A 20 -4.51 1.74 -11.05
N LEU A 21 -5.65 1.57 -10.39
CA LEU A 21 -5.71 1.11 -9.02
C LEU A 21 -6.14 -0.37 -9.01
N VAL A 22 -5.39 -1.21 -8.32
CA VAL A 22 -5.71 -2.64 -8.17
C VAL A 22 -5.95 -2.96 -6.70
N HIS A 23 -7.10 -3.56 -6.41
CA HIS A 23 -7.41 -4.03 -5.06
C HIS A 23 -6.82 -5.43 -4.88
N VAL A 24 -5.78 -5.54 -4.06
CA VAL A 24 -5.13 -6.81 -3.75
C VAL A 24 -5.54 -7.30 -2.36
N ASN A 25 -5.57 -8.61 -2.18
CA ASN A 25 -5.82 -9.19 -0.87
C ASN A 25 -4.59 -9.00 0.01
N GLU A 26 -4.77 -8.62 1.28
CA GLU A 26 -3.68 -8.48 2.25
C GLU A 26 -2.83 -9.76 2.33
N GLN A 27 -3.47 -10.94 2.36
CA GLN A 27 -2.78 -12.23 2.37
C GLN A 27 -1.77 -12.42 1.22
N VAL A 28 -2.05 -11.84 0.05
CA VAL A 28 -1.13 -11.92 -1.11
C VAL A 28 0.05 -10.97 -0.93
N VAL A 29 -0.21 -9.81 -0.33
CA VAL A 29 0.83 -8.83 0.01
C VAL A 29 1.73 -9.36 1.13
N ASP A 30 1.17 -10.02 2.15
CA ASP A 30 1.93 -10.62 3.24
C ASP A 30 2.80 -11.78 2.75
N LEU A 31 2.31 -12.56 1.78
CA LEU A 31 3.01 -13.73 1.24
C LEU A 31 4.17 -13.34 0.31
N TYR A 32 3.93 -12.42 -0.62
CA TYR A 32 4.88 -12.10 -1.70
C TYR A 32 5.55 -10.73 -1.56
N GLY A 33 5.03 -9.87 -0.70
CA GLY A 33 5.46 -8.47 -0.56
C GLY A 33 4.79 -7.53 -1.56
N ALA A 34 4.48 -6.31 -1.11
CA ALA A 34 3.81 -5.29 -1.92
C ALA A 34 4.57 -4.94 -3.21
N ILE A 35 5.90 -4.87 -3.14
CA ILE A 35 6.75 -4.53 -4.29
C ILE A 35 6.65 -5.60 -5.38
N ALA A 36 6.83 -6.88 -5.04
CA ALA A 36 6.79 -7.98 -6.00
C ALA A 36 5.41 -8.12 -6.64
N VAL A 37 4.34 -7.96 -5.84
CA VAL A 37 2.96 -7.95 -6.35
C VAL A 37 2.75 -6.80 -7.35
N TRP A 38 3.25 -5.61 -7.03
CA TRP A 38 3.18 -4.46 -7.92
C TRP A 38 3.97 -4.65 -9.22
N GLU A 39 5.20 -5.16 -9.17
CA GLU A 39 6.03 -5.43 -10.36
C GLU A 39 5.35 -6.43 -11.31
N LEU A 40 4.68 -7.45 -10.73
CA LEU A 40 3.93 -8.43 -11.51
C LEU A 40 2.69 -7.81 -12.17
N ILE A 41 2.01 -6.90 -11.47
CA ILE A 41 0.87 -6.15 -12.02
C ILE A 41 1.32 -5.20 -13.12
N GLU A 42 2.40 -4.46 -12.91
CA GLU A 42 2.98 -3.53 -13.91
C GLU A 42 3.33 -4.27 -15.21
N SER A 43 3.85 -5.49 -15.08
CA SER A 43 4.20 -6.36 -16.20
C SER A 43 3.01 -7.06 -16.88
N ASN A 44 1.80 -6.91 -16.34
CA ASN A 44 0.60 -7.54 -16.90
C ASN A 44 0.25 -6.92 -18.26
N SER A 45 -0.08 -7.76 -19.26
CA SER A 45 -0.33 -7.29 -20.62
C SER A 45 -1.42 -6.23 -20.70
N TRP A 46 -2.50 -6.36 -19.94
CA TRP A 46 -3.59 -5.38 -19.96
C TRP A 46 -3.16 -4.02 -19.38
N VAL A 47 -2.32 -4.05 -18.34
CA VAL A 47 -1.77 -2.85 -17.68
C VAL A 47 -0.81 -2.13 -18.62
N VAL A 48 0.13 -2.87 -19.22
CA VAL A 48 1.05 -2.34 -20.22
C VAL A 48 0.31 -1.70 -21.39
N GLU A 49 -0.81 -2.30 -21.84
CA GLU A 49 -1.64 -1.74 -22.91
C GLU A 49 -2.30 -0.40 -22.56
N GLN A 50 -2.53 -0.11 -21.27
CA GLN A 50 -3.14 1.16 -20.87
C GLN A 50 -2.13 2.33 -20.89
N ASP A 51 -0.83 2.05 -20.79
CA ASP A 51 0.22 3.09 -20.65
C ASP A 51 -0.06 4.01 -19.45
N LEU A 52 -0.57 3.44 -18.35
CA LEU A 52 -0.93 4.17 -17.14
C LEU A 52 -0.12 3.66 -15.93
N PRO A 53 0.25 4.57 -15.02
CA PRO A 53 0.94 4.22 -13.79
C PRO A 53 0.02 3.44 -12.85
N VAL A 54 0.62 2.56 -12.06
CA VAL A 54 -0.09 1.58 -11.24
C VAL A 54 0.09 1.86 -9.75
N ALA A 55 -1.00 1.71 -9.01
CA ALA A 55 -1.01 1.56 -7.56
C ALA A 55 -1.74 0.28 -7.18
N ILE A 56 -1.25 -0.37 -6.11
CA ILE A 56 -1.96 -1.47 -5.46
C ILE A 56 -2.46 -0.98 -4.10
N ALA A 57 -3.67 -1.38 -3.73
CA ALA A 57 -4.24 -1.05 -2.43
C ALA A 57 -4.86 -2.30 -1.80
N TRP A 58 -4.80 -2.38 -0.47
CA TRP A 58 -5.38 -3.46 0.34
C TRP A 58 -5.98 -2.88 1.61
N ASN A 59 -6.84 -3.67 2.29
CA ASN A 59 -7.60 -3.25 3.48
C ASN A 59 -8.49 -2.02 3.26
N LEU A 60 -9.21 -1.97 2.14
CA LEU A 60 -9.99 -0.80 1.72
C LEU A 60 -11.10 -0.37 2.70
N ASP A 61 -11.53 -1.25 3.60
CA ASP A 61 -12.69 -1.02 4.47
C ASP A 61 -12.37 -0.30 5.80
N ASP A 62 -11.13 -0.34 6.30
CA ASP A 62 -10.80 0.15 7.66
C ASP A 62 -9.57 1.08 7.66
N ASP A 63 -8.43 0.58 7.17
CA ASP A 63 -7.16 1.31 7.06
C ASP A 63 -6.51 0.99 5.70
N PRO A 64 -6.87 1.72 4.63
CA PRO A 64 -6.40 1.41 3.29
C PRO A 64 -4.89 1.64 3.20
N LYS A 65 -4.17 0.55 2.96
CA LYS A 65 -2.74 0.57 2.65
C LYS A 65 -2.55 0.61 1.16
N VAL A 66 -1.52 1.33 0.71
CA VAL A 66 -1.24 1.53 -0.71
C VAL A 66 0.25 1.45 -0.99
N TYR A 67 0.59 0.89 -2.14
CA TYR A 67 1.94 0.97 -2.70
C TYR A 67 1.90 1.46 -4.14
N SER A 68 2.68 2.49 -4.42
CA SER A 68 2.97 2.98 -5.76
C SER A 68 4.29 3.77 -5.72
N PRO A 69 5.12 3.72 -6.79
CA PRO A 69 6.24 4.63 -6.94
C PRO A 69 5.80 6.08 -7.24
N HIS A 70 4.50 6.31 -7.45
CA HIS A 70 3.93 7.61 -7.76
C HIS A 70 3.16 8.18 -6.56
N ASP A 71 3.73 9.21 -5.91
CA ASP A 71 3.16 9.82 -4.70
C ASP A 71 1.71 10.29 -4.89
N TYR A 72 1.37 10.83 -6.05
CA TYR A 72 0.01 11.33 -6.30
C TYR A 72 -1.05 10.20 -6.32
N LEU A 73 -0.68 8.95 -6.61
CA LEU A 73 -1.60 7.81 -6.50
C LEU A 73 -1.77 7.38 -5.04
N VAL A 74 -0.72 7.49 -4.23
CA VAL A 74 -0.78 7.28 -2.79
C VAL A 74 -1.69 8.31 -2.14
N ASP A 75 -1.47 9.59 -2.45
CA ASP A 75 -2.31 10.70 -1.98
C ASP A 75 -3.77 10.55 -2.42
N PHE A 76 -4.00 10.12 -3.66
CA PHE A 76 -5.35 9.85 -4.16
C PHE A 76 -6.04 8.78 -3.31
N VAL A 77 -5.38 7.66 -3.02
CA VAL A 77 -5.98 6.58 -2.22
C VAL A 77 -6.26 7.03 -0.79
N ALA A 78 -5.37 7.82 -0.19
CA ALA A 78 -5.53 8.34 1.16
C ALA A 78 -6.68 9.37 1.29
N ALA A 79 -6.94 10.14 0.23
CA ALA A 79 -7.95 11.20 0.23
C ALA A 79 -9.31 10.78 -0.35
N SER A 80 -9.36 9.68 -1.10
CA SER A 80 -10.55 9.28 -1.87
C SER A 80 -11.41 8.24 -1.14
N PRO A 81 -12.74 8.35 -1.25
CA PRO A 81 -13.65 7.29 -0.81
C PRO A 81 -13.54 6.07 -1.76
N LEU A 82 -12.80 5.05 -1.34
CA LEU A 82 -12.48 3.88 -2.17
C LEU A 82 -13.70 3.01 -2.49
N ASP A 83 -14.76 3.12 -1.67
CA ASP A 83 -16.06 2.48 -1.87
C ASP A 83 -16.84 3.06 -3.07
N GLU A 84 -16.52 4.28 -3.50
CA GLU A 84 -17.12 4.91 -4.69
C GLU A 84 -16.38 4.57 -5.98
N ILE A 85 -15.22 3.90 -5.90
CA ILE A 85 -14.42 3.55 -7.08
C ILE A 85 -15.12 2.45 -7.90
N PRO A 86 -15.33 2.67 -9.22
CA PRO A 86 -15.97 1.66 -10.06
C PRO A 86 -14.95 0.59 -10.50
N TRP A 87 -14.86 -0.50 -9.74
CA TRP A 87 -14.00 -1.67 -9.97
C TRP A 87 -14.44 -2.53 -11.17
N ASN A 88 -14.43 -1.95 -12.37
CA ASN A 88 -14.98 -2.55 -13.59
C ASN A 88 -14.03 -3.53 -14.30
N TYR A 89 -12.75 -3.58 -13.91
CA TYR A 89 -11.75 -4.42 -14.53
C TYR A 89 -11.35 -5.56 -13.59
N LYS A 90 -10.86 -6.65 -14.19
CA LYS A 90 -10.35 -7.80 -13.46
C LYS A 90 -8.99 -8.16 -14.01
N LEU A 91 -8.01 -8.23 -13.13
CA LEU A 91 -6.63 -8.52 -13.48
C LEU A 91 -6.28 -9.90 -12.93
N THR A 92 -5.96 -10.84 -13.81
CA THR A 92 -5.54 -12.19 -13.43
C THR A 92 -4.02 -12.27 -13.42
N LEU A 93 -3.46 -12.61 -12.27
CA LEU A 93 -2.04 -12.87 -12.05
C LEU A 93 -1.80 -14.38 -11.91
N SER A 94 -0.62 -14.81 -12.35
CA SER A 94 -0.16 -16.18 -12.23
C SER A 94 1.13 -16.18 -11.44
N TRP A 95 1.20 -17.05 -10.45
CA TRP A 95 2.34 -17.19 -9.55
C TRP A 95 2.91 -18.61 -9.70
N GLU A 96 4.22 -18.72 -9.60
CA GLU A 96 4.85 -20.01 -9.39
C GLU A 96 4.60 -20.36 -7.91
N ASP A 97 3.94 -21.49 -7.65
CA ASP A 97 3.84 -21.97 -6.27
C ASP A 97 5.26 -22.34 -5.85
N GLU A 98 5.90 -21.49 -5.06
CA GLU A 98 6.96 -21.96 -4.17
C GLU A 98 6.24 -22.85 -3.14
N GLU A 99 6.57 -24.15 -3.14
CA GLU A 99 6.11 -25.06 -2.10
C GLU A 99 6.52 -24.46 -0.75
N TYR A 100 5.56 -23.86 -0.05
CA TYR A 100 5.72 -23.33 1.29
C TYR A 100 6.20 -24.47 2.21
N ASP A 101 7.49 -24.49 2.52
CA ASP A 101 8.02 -25.27 3.64
C ASP A 101 7.59 -24.51 4.90
N GLU A 102 6.55 -25.03 5.55
CA GLU A 102 5.89 -24.50 6.75
C GLU A 102 6.81 -24.68 7.98
N ASP A 103 7.96 -23.99 8.02
CA ASP A 103 8.92 -24.15 9.12
C ASP A 103 9.75 -22.87 9.38
N GLU A 104 9.09 -21.75 9.68
CA GLU A 104 9.74 -20.64 10.41
C GLU A 104 8.85 -20.20 11.58
N GLU A 105 9.21 -20.70 12.78
CA GLU A 105 8.74 -20.23 14.08
C GLU A 105 8.90 -18.70 14.18
N TYR A 106 7.84 -18.02 14.60
CA TYR A 106 7.88 -16.63 15.01
C TYR A 106 8.76 -16.50 16.26
N ASP A 107 9.93 -15.87 16.12
CA ASP A 107 10.68 -15.32 17.25
C ASP A 107 10.00 -14.03 17.72
N GLU A 108 9.43 -14.12 18.92
CA GLU A 108 8.81 -13.05 19.69
C GLU A 108 9.94 -12.20 20.30
N ASP A 109 10.37 -11.14 19.62
CA ASP A 109 11.36 -10.20 20.19
C ASP A 109 10.67 -8.99 20.84
N GLU A 110 10.74 -9.05 22.16
CA GLU A 110 10.31 -8.19 23.25
C GLU A 110 11.02 -6.80 23.27
N GLU A 111 10.25 -5.76 23.64
CA GLU A 111 10.65 -4.53 24.37
C GLU A 111 11.51 -3.47 23.61
N GLU A 112 11.31 -2.15 23.79
CA GLU A 112 11.51 -1.39 25.02
C GLU A 112 10.78 -0.02 24.94
N GLU A 113 10.01 0.32 25.97
CA GLU A 113 9.43 1.67 26.17
C GLU A 113 10.50 2.61 26.76
N GLU A 114 10.84 3.68 26.04
CA GLU A 114 11.73 4.74 26.55
C GLU A 114 10.87 5.90 27.09
N GLU A 115 10.63 5.90 28.41
CA GLU A 115 10.15 7.06 29.17
C GLU A 115 11.22 8.17 29.13
N TYR A 116 10.89 9.31 28.53
CA TYR A 116 11.65 10.55 28.71
C TYR A 116 11.00 11.40 29.80
N ASP A 117 11.56 11.34 31.00
CA ASP A 117 11.43 12.35 32.05
C ASP A 117 12.69 13.22 32.01
N GLU A 118 12.55 14.50 31.65
CA GLU A 118 13.57 15.52 32.01
C GLU A 118 12.88 16.86 32.31
N ASP A 119 12.51 16.98 33.58
CA ASP A 119 12.44 18.22 34.35
C ASP A 119 13.81 18.93 34.29
N GLU A 120 13.87 20.14 33.75
CA GLU A 120 14.88 21.13 34.19
C GLU A 120 14.23 22.52 34.27
N GLU A 121 14.17 22.99 35.51
CA GLU A 121 13.81 24.35 35.92
C GLU A 121 14.82 25.38 35.39
N GLU A 122 14.41 26.64 35.22
CA GLU A 122 14.81 27.73 36.10
C GLU A 122 14.40 29.09 35.50
N GLU A 123 13.88 29.92 36.40
CA GLU A 123 13.47 31.30 36.19
C GLU A 123 14.67 32.19 35.89
N GLU A 124 14.53 33.22 35.05
CA GLU A 124 15.12 34.54 35.34
C GLU A 124 14.18 35.65 34.84
N GLU A 125 13.72 36.44 35.79
CA GLU A 125 13.22 37.80 35.63
C GLU A 125 14.31 38.67 34.99
N GLU A 126 13.99 39.62 34.11
CA GLU A 126 14.59 40.96 34.18
C GLU A 126 13.65 42.00 33.55
N GLU A 127 13.56 43.10 34.28
CA GLU A 127 12.70 44.26 34.16
C GLU A 127 13.16 45.28 33.10
N GLU A 128 12.22 46.16 32.73
CA GLU A 128 12.39 47.55 32.28
C GLU A 128 13.12 47.88 30.96
N GLU A 129 12.37 48.45 30.00
CA GLU A 129 12.46 49.88 29.58
C GLU A 129 11.19 50.35 28.84
#